data_AF-A0A0M8ZZM3-F1
#
_entry.id   AF-A0A0M8ZZM3-F1
#
_cell.length_a   1.000
_cell.length_b   1.000
_cell.length_c   1.000
_cell.angle_alpha   90.00
_cell.angle_beta   90.00
_cell.angle_gamma   90.00
#
_symmetry.space_group_name_H-M   'P 1'
#
loop_
_entity.id
_entity.type
_entity.pdbx_description
1 polymer ?
#
loop_
_entity_poly.entity_id
_entity_poly.type
_entity_poly.pdbx_seq_one_letter_code
_entity_poly.pdbx_strand_id
1 'polypeptide(L)'
;MSFFGKIFGGKKETAPLSTAEAIQKLRETEDMLIKKQDFLESKIELEIQVAKKNGTKNKRAAIQALKRKKRYEKQLQQIDGTLTTIESQREALECANTNTAVLTTMKNAADALKSVHQHMDVDQVHDMMDDIAEQQDVAREISDAISNPVAFGNDVDEEELEKELEELEQEQLDKELLGIEPTDELPNVPATAIPTAPARTRTKAKPEEDEDLKELEAWAS
;
A
#
# COMPACT_ATOMS: atom_id res chain seq x y z
N MET A 1 35.63 38.59 40.79
CA MET A 1 35.16 38.83 39.42
C MET A 1 34.34 37.63 38.99
N SER A 2 33.13 37.91 38.51
CA SER A 2 32.10 36.93 38.17
C SER A 2 32.27 36.51 36.70
N PHE A 3 32.40 35.21 36.41
CA PHE A 3 32.46 34.67 35.04
C PHE A 3 31.76 33.30 34.92
N PHE A 4 30.67 33.08 35.64
CA PHE A 4 29.81 31.90 35.45
C PHE A 4 28.32 32.29 35.47
N GLY A 5 27.92 33.12 34.51
CA GLY A 5 26.53 33.52 34.32
C GLY A 5 26.12 33.35 32.86
N LYS A 6 25.11 32.49 32.64
CA LYS A 6 24.26 32.40 31.44
C LYS A 6 24.86 31.78 30.18
N ILE A 7 24.90 30.45 30.15
CA ILE A 7 24.69 29.67 28.92
C ILE A 7 23.72 28.51 29.23
N PHE A 8 22.50 28.85 29.63
CA PHE A 8 21.38 27.92 29.53
C PHE A 8 20.27 28.65 28.79
N GLY A 9 20.27 28.43 27.48
CA GLY A 9 19.32 29.01 26.54
C GLY A 9 17.90 28.64 26.94
N GLY A 10 17.05 29.66 27.03
CA GLY A 10 15.62 29.45 27.09
C GLY A 10 15.21 28.62 25.87
N LYS A 11 14.72 27.40 26.13
CA LYS A 11 13.80 26.75 25.20
C LYS A 11 12.65 27.73 25.01
N LYS A 12 12.60 28.39 23.85
CA LYS A 12 11.34 28.88 23.30
C LYS A 12 10.43 27.66 23.27
N GLU A 13 9.45 27.60 24.18
CA GLU A 13 8.28 26.76 23.98
C GLU A 13 7.67 27.20 22.65
N THR A 14 7.96 26.45 21.59
CA THR A 14 7.18 26.54 20.37
C THR A 14 5.78 26.12 20.78
N ALA A 15 4.82 27.03 20.66
CA ALA A 15 3.42 26.73 20.87
C ALA A 15 3.07 25.41 20.14
N PRO A 16 2.26 24.53 20.75
CA PRO A 16 1.85 23.30 20.09
C PRO A 16 1.28 23.68 18.71
N LEU A 17 1.76 22.99 17.67
CA LEU A 17 1.25 23.17 16.31
C LEU A 17 -0.27 23.02 16.34
N SER A 18 -0.98 23.91 15.65
CA SER A 18 -2.42 23.72 15.48
C SER A 18 -2.67 22.40 14.74
N THR A 19 -3.83 21.78 14.97
CA THR A 19 -4.22 20.53 14.30
C THR A 19 -4.12 20.66 12.77
N ALA A 20 -4.49 21.82 12.22
CA ALA A 20 -4.37 22.11 10.80
C ALA A 20 -2.91 22.16 10.31
N GLU A 21 -2.00 22.79 11.06
CA GLU A 21 -0.57 22.82 10.72
C GLU A 21 0.08 21.43 10.84
N ALA A 22 -0.35 20.62 11.81
CA ALA A 22 0.11 19.25 11.96
C ALA A 22 -0.31 18.37 10.77
N ILE A 23 -1.58 18.46 10.35
CA ILE A 23 -2.09 17.78 9.14
C ILE A 23 -1.29 18.21 7.90
N GLN A 24 -1.03 19.50 7.74
CA GLN A 24 -0.27 20.00 6.59
C GLN A 24 1.16 19.44 6.55
N LYS A 25 1.85 19.40 7.70
CA LYS A 25 3.20 18.81 7.78
C LYS A 25 3.22 17.31 7.51
N LEU A 26 2.18 16.58 7.93
CA LEU A 26 2.06 15.15 7.62
C LEU A 26 1.94 14.95 6.11
N ARG A 27 1.12 15.75 5.41
CA ARG A 27 0.99 15.73 3.95
C ARG A 27 2.30 16.05 3.23
N GLU A 28 3.02 17.07 3.68
CA GLU A 28 4.34 17.41 3.11
C GLU A 28 5.37 16.28 3.31
N THR A 29 5.29 15.59 4.45
CA THR A 29 6.18 14.45 4.75
C THR A 29 5.83 13.24 3.89
N GLU A 30 4.54 12.95 3.72
CA GLU A 30 4.01 11.92 2.83
C GLU A 30 4.49 12.14 1.38
N ASP A 31 4.31 13.36 0.84
CA ASP A 31 4.80 13.73 -0.51
C ASP A 31 6.31 13.50 -0.67
N MET A 32 7.08 13.79 0.38
CA MET A 32 8.54 13.58 0.38
C MET A 32 8.90 12.10 0.41
N LEU A 33 8.15 11.28 1.17
CA LEU A 33 8.35 9.84 1.24
C LEU A 33 7.97 9.15 -0.08
N ILE A 34 6.87 9.56 -0.73
CA ILE A 34 6.48 9.06 -2.05
C ILE A 34 7.58 9.32 -3.08
N LYS A 35 8.10 10.56 -3.16
CA LYS A 35 9.22 10.88 -4.08
C LYS A 35 10.48 10.04 -3.79
N LYS A 36 10.70 9.69 -2.52
CA LYS A 36 11.83 8.84 -2.12
C LYS A 36 11.58 7.38 -2.50
N GLN A 37 10.35 6.89 -2.43
CA GLN A 37 9.93 5.58 -2.91
C GLN A 37 10.23 5.46 -4.41
N ASP A 38 9.71 6.38 -5.25
CA ASP A 38 9.94 6.42 -6.71
C ASP A 38 11.44 6.38 -7.06
N PHE A 39 12.25 7.13 -6.30
CA PHE A 39 13.69 7.16 -6.49
C PHE A 39 14.36 5.81 -6.16
N LEU A 40 13.92 5.14 -5.09
CA LEU A 40 14.44 3.83 -4.70
C LEU A 40 14.01 2.74 -5.68
N GLU A 41 12.78 2.77 -6.18
CA GLU A 41 12.30 1.87 -7.24
C GLU A 41 13.15 2.00 -8.50
N SER A 42 13.40 3.25 -8.93
CA SER A 42 14.29 3.52 -10.06
C SER A 42 15.71 2.95 -9.84
N LYS A 43 16.23 3.03 -8.60
CA LYS A 43 17.54 2.44 -8.25
C LYS A 43 17.51 0.91 -8.26
N ILE A 44 16.43 0.29 -7.79
CA ILE A 44 16.23 -1.15 -7.81
C ILE A 44 16.28 -1.66 -9.25
N GLU A 45 15.52 -1.04 -10.16
CA GLU A 45 15.49 -1.41 -11.57
C GLU A 45 16.88 -1.31 -12.22
N LEU A 46 17.62 -0.25 -11.94
CA LEU A 46 19.01 -0.10 -12.43
C LEU A 46 19.92 -1.23 -11.93
N GLU A 47 19.84 -1.61 -10.66
CA GLU A 47 20.67 -2.71 -10.12
C GLU A 47 20.26 -4.07 -10.68
N ILE A 48 18.98 -4.30 -10.96
CA ILE A 48 18.48 -5.50 -11.66
C ILE A 48 19.11 -5.58 -13.05
N GLN A 49 19.10 -4.48 -13.81
CA GLN A 49 19.72 -4.45 -15.14
C GLN A 49 21.23 -4.70 -15.09
N VAL A 50 21.93 -4.15 -14.09
CA VAL A 50 23.36 -4.40 -13.88
C VAL A 50 23.61 -5.88 -13.54
N ALA A 51 22.78 -6.48 -12.69
CA ALA A 51 22.88 -7.90 -12.35
C ALA A 51 22.67 -8.80 -13.58
N LYS A 52 21.61 -8.55 -14.37
CA LYS A 52 21.31 -9.29 -15.61
C LYS A 52 22.46 -9.19 -16.63
N LYS A 53 23.01 -7.99 -16.84
CA LYS A 53 24.12 -7.77 -17.80
C LYS A 53 25.42 -8.47 -17.38
N ASN A 54 25.67 -8.61 -16.08
CA ASN A 54 26.92 -9.16 -15.55
C ASN A 54 26.80 -10.64 -15.11
N GLY A 55 25.60 -11.22 -15.09
CA GLY A 55 25.37 -12.58 -14.58
C GLY A 55 26.25 -13.65 -15.25
N THR A 56 26.40 -13.58 -16.58
CA THR A 56 27.19 -14.56 -17.35
C THR A 56 28.67 -14.19 -17.50
N LYS A 57 29.02 -12.90 -17.36
CA LYS A 57 30.38 -12.39 -17.64
C LYS A 57 31.20 -12.14 -16.37
N ASN A 58 30.55 -11.70 -15.29
CA ASN A 58 31.19 -11.31 -14.05
C ASN A 58 30.26 -11.53 -12.86
N LYS A 59 30.24 -12.78 -12.37
CA LYS A 59 29.43 -13.22 -11.23
C LYS A 59 29.63 -12.35 -9.99
N ARG A 60 30.86 -11.87 -9.73
CA ARG A 60 31.16 -11.00 -8.58
C ARG A 60 30.45 -9.64 -8.69
N ALA A 61 30.46 -9.03 -9.87
CA ALA A 61 29.77 -7.76 -10.11
C ALA A 61 28.24 -7.92 -10.02
N ALA A 62 27.70 -9.04 -10.52
CA ALA A 62 26.28 -9.35 -10.41
C ALA A 62 25.83 -9.52 -8.94
N ILE A 63 26.58 -10.27 -8.12
CA ILE A 63 26.28 -10.43 -6.69
C ILE A 63 26.32 -9.08 -5.95
N GLN A 64 27.26 -8.20 -6.29
CA GLN A 64 27.31 -6.87 -5.66
C GLN A 64 26.10 -6.00 -6.03
N ALA A 65 25.60 -6.09 -7.26
CA ALA A 65 24.38 -5.40 -7.68
C ALA A 65 23.14 -5.93 -6.93
N LEU A 66 23.01 -7.26 -6.80
CA LEU A 66 21.91 -7.87 -6.03
C LEU A 66 21.94 -7.48 -4.54
N LYS A 67 23.12 -7.37 -3.93
CA LYS A 67 23.25 -6.86 -2.55
C LYS A 67 22.77 -5.41 -2.43
N ARG A 68 23.06 -4.56 -3.41
CA ARG A 68 22.56 -3.17 -3.44
C ARG A 68 21.05 -3.13 -3.64
N LYS A 69 20.51 -3.95 -4.55
CA LYS A 69 19.06 -4.14 -4.76
C LYS A 69 18.35 -4.46 -3.44
N LYS A 70 18.74 -5.54 -2.75
CA LYS A 70 18.12 -5.94 -1.47
C LYS A 70 18.20 -4.85 -0.39
N ARG A 71 19.28 -4.05 -0.37
CA ARG A 71 19.38 -2.90 0.54
C ARG A 71 18.36 -1.80 0.21
N TYR A 72 18.10 -1.53 -1.07
CA TYR A 72 17.08 -0.56 -1.48
C TYR A 72 15.67 -1.09 -1.23
N GLU A 73 15.40 -2.38 -1.47
CA GLU A 73 14.11 -3.01 -1.15
C GLU A 73 13.78 -2.91 0.34
N LYS A 74 14.76 -3.17 1.22
CA LYS A 74 14.58 -2.99 2.66
C LYS A 74 14.26 -1.53 3.03
N GLN A 75 14.86 -0.56 2.36
CA GLN A 75 14.55 0.86 2.58
C GLN A 75 13.15 1.22 2.07
N LEU A 76 12.72 0.62 0.95
CA LEU A 76 11.39 0.81 0.40
C LEU A 76 10.32 0.28 1.36
N GLN A 77 10.46 -0.96 1.83
CA GLN A 77 9.56 -1.55 2.82
C GLN A 77 9.46 -0.71 4.11
N GLN A 78 10.58 -0.15 4.58
CA GLN A 78 10.58 0.76 5.73
C GLN A 78 9.81 2.06 5.45
N ILE A 79 9.94 2.60 4.24
CA ILE A 79 9.21 3.79 3.82
C ILE A 79 7.72 3.48 3.73
N ASP A 80 7.33 2.34 3.15
CA ASP A 80 5.93 1.93 3.04
C ASP A 80 5.27 1.83 4.42
N GLY A 81 5.91 1.15 5.38
CA GLY A 81 5.40 1.08 6.75
C GLY A 81 5.33 2.44 7.46
N THR A 82 6.29 3.32 7.17
CA THR A 82 6.26 4.71 7.69
C THR A 82 5.12 5.50 7.06
N LEU A 83 4.85 5.31 5.77
CA LEU A 83 3.82 5.99 5.01
C LEU A 83 2.43 5.59 5.52
N THR A 84 2.17 4.29 5.69
CA THR A 84 0.92 3.80 6.32
C THR A 84 0.72 4.37 7.73
N THR A 85 1.80 4.50 8.51
CA THR A 85 1.74 5.10 9.85
C THR A 85 1.35 6.59 9.78
N ILE A 86 1.94 7.34 8.85
CA ILE A 86 1.65 8.76 8.64
C ILE A 86 0.22 8.97 8.15
N GLU A 87 -0.25 8.15 7.21
CA GLU A 87 -1.64 8.17 6.73
C GLU A 87 -2.62 7.94 7.87
N SER A 88 -2.39 6.90 8.67
CA SER A 88 -3.23 6.59 9.84
C SER A 88 -3.25 7.73 10.85
N GLN A 89 -2.10 8.36 11.11
CA GLN A 89 -1.99 9.53 12.01
C GLN A 89 -2.72 10.76 11.46
N ARG A 90 -2.63 11.00 10.15
CA ARG A 90 -3.34 12.09 9.47
C ARG A 90 -4.85 11.90 9.56
N GLU A 91 -5.34 10.69 9.28
CA GLU A 91 -6.75 10.34 9.39
C GLU A 91 -7.26 10.49 10.82
N ALA A 92 -6.50 10.01 11.81
CA ALA A 92 -6.86 10.17 13.22
C ALA A 92 -6.98 11.65 13.61
N LEU A 93 -6.08 12.52 13.14
CA LEU A 93 -6.14 13.96 13.38
C LEU A 93 -7.33 14.63 12.67
N GLU A 94 -7.66 14.20 11.44
CA GLU A 94 -8.83 14.69 10.70
C GLU A 94 -10.15 14.29 11.36
N CYS A 95 -10.23 13.05 11.86
CA CYS A 95 -11.35 12.56 12.68
C CYS A 95 -11.45 13.36 13.98
N ALA A 96 -10.34 13.57 14.70
CA ALA A 96 -10.33 14.35 15.93
C ALA A 96 -10.77 15.81 15.70
N ASN A 97 -10.34 16.42 14.59
CA ASN A 97 -10.75 17.78 14.22
C ASN A 97 -12.26 17.86 13.94
N THR A 98 -12.78 16.91 13.18
CA THR A 98 -14.22 16.83 12.86
C THR A 98 -15.04 16.57 14.13
N ASN A 99 -14.62 15.62 14.97
CA ASN A 99 -15.28 15.31 16.23
C ASN A 99 -15.30 16.53 17.17
N THR A 100 -14.21 17.28 17.24
CA THR A 100 -14.15 18.53 18.02
C THR A 100 -15.16 19.56 17.52
N ALA A 101 -15.29 19.72 16.20
CA ALA A 101 -16.27 20.62 15.60
C ALA A 101 -17.72 20.18 15.90
N VAL A 102 -18.01 18.88 15.82
CA VAL A 102 -19.32 18.31 16.18
C VAL A 102 -19.62 18.56 17.66
N LEU A 103 -18.70 18.22 18.56
CA LEU A 103 -18.87 18.44 20.01
C LEU A 103 -19.06 19.91 20.34
N THR A 104 -18.34 20.81 19.68
CA THR A 104 -18.52 22.26 19.85
C THR A 104 -19.91 22.71 19.39
N THR A 105 -20.40 22.16 18.28
CA THR A 105 -21.75 22.44 17.77
C THR A 105 -22.83 21.91 18.70
N MET A 106 -22.66 20.69 19.22
CA MET A 106 -23.55 20.09 20.21
C MET A 106 -23.57 20.91 21.50
N LYS A 107 -22.41 21.36 21.98
CA LYS A 107 -22.32 22.25 23.15
C LYS A 107 -23.08 23.55 22.92
N ASN A 108 -22.86 24.22 21.79
CA ASN A 108 -23.57 25.46 21.46
C ASN A 108 -25.10 25.23 21.36
N ALA A 109 -25.53 24.10 20.82
CA ALA A 109 -26.94 23.71 20.78
C ALA A 109 -27.50 23.44 22.18
N ALA A 110 -26.75 22.75 23.04
CA ALA A 110 -27.12 22.49 24.43
C ALA A 110 -27.19 23.80 25.24
N ASP A 111 -26.26 24.74 25.03
CA ASP A 111 -26.28 26.07 25.66
C ASP A 111 -27.49 26.89 25.18
N ALA A 112 -27.84 26.82 23.88
CA ALA A 112 -29.03 27.45 23.34
C ALA A 112 -30.33 26.83 23.91
N LEU A 113 -30.41 25.50 23.99
CA LEU A 113 -31.49 24.80 24.66
C LEU A 113 -31.57 25.21 26.13
N LYS A 114 -30.47 25.21 26.87
CA LYS A 114 -30.42 25.65 28.28
C LYS A 114 -30.91 27.08 28.46
N SER A 115 -30.60 27.98 27.53
CA SER A 115 -31.11 29.36 27.54
C SER A 115 -32.64 29.43 27.33
N VAL A 116 -33.19 28.60 26.44
CA VAL A 116 -34.65 28.44 26.27
C VAL A 116 -35.28 27.81 27.53
N HIS A 117 -34.63 26.80 28.11
CA HIS A 117 -35.09 26.03 29.27
C HIS A 117 -34.83 26.71 30.62
N GLN A 118 -34.07 27.81 30.70
CA GLN A 118 -33.99 28.65 31.90
C GLN A 118 -35.35 29.24 32.32
N HIS A 119 -36.38 29.08 31.48
CA HIS A 119 -37.78 29.40 31.75
C HIS A 119 -38.66 28.16 32.01
N MET A 120 -38.09 26.95 32.14
CA MET A 120 -38.79 25.69 32.44
C MET A 120 -38.36 25.11 33.80
N ASP A 121 -39.30 24.42 34.46
CA ASP A 121 -39.27 24.02 35.88
C ASP A 121 -38.06 23.15 36.29
N VAL A 122 -37.54 23.40 37.49
CA VAL A 122 -36.25 22.90 38.02
C VAL A 122 -36.18 21.38 38.16
N ASP A 123 -37.31 20.71 38.37
CA ASP A 123 -37.36 19.27 38.63
C ASP A 123 -37.02 18.42 37.39
N GLN A 124 -37.26 18.92 36.18
CA GLN A 124 -36.90 18.20 34.93
C GLN A 124 -35.41 18.33 34.56
N VAL A 125 -34.67 19.24 35.20
CA VAL A 125 -33.25 19.48 34.94
C VAL A 125 -32.35 18.48 35.68
N HIS A 126 -32.82 17.91 36.80
CA HIS A 126 -32.04 16.93 37.57
C HIS A 126 -31.92 15.59 36.83
N ASP A 127 -33.03 15.03 36.33
CA ASP A 127 -33.02 13.76 35.61
C ASP A 127 -32.11 13.81 34.36
N MET A 128 -32.02 14.96 33.69
CA MET A 128 -31.19 15.11 32.49
C MET A 128 -29.72 15.44 32.76
N MET A 129 -29.38 15.95 33.96
CA MET A 129 -27.97 16.12 34.35
C MET A 129 -27.31 14.78 34.67
N ASP A 130 -28.09 13.82 35.16
CA ASP A 130 -27.64 12.43 35.35
C ASP A 130 -27.37 11.74 34.00
N ASP A 131 -28.23 11.95 32.99
CA ASP A 131 -28.00 11.43 31.62
C ASP A 131 -26.74 12.01 30.94
N ILE A 132 -26.39 13.27 31.23
CA ILE A 132 -25.18 13.92 30.67
C ILE A 132 -23.90 13.41 31.35
N ALA A 133 -23.95 13.12 32.65
CA ALA A 133 -22.83 12.56 33.38
C ALA A 133 -22.49 11.15 32.88
N GLU A 134 -23.50 10.34 32.58
CA GLU A 134 -23.32 8.98 32.05
C GLU A 134 -22.67 8.99 30.65
N GLN A 135 -23.00 9.98 29.80
CA GLN A 135 -22.38 10.12 28.47
C GLN A 135 -20.93 10.63 28.51
N GLN A 136 -20.53 11.34 29.57
CA GLN A 136 -19.16 11.85 29.70
C GLN A 136 -18.14 10.74 29.99
N ASP A 137 -18.57 9.65 30.63
CA ASP A 137 -17.74 8.48 30.91
C ASP A 137 -17.59 7.57 29.68
N VAL A 138 -18.63 7.43 28.84
CA VAL A 138 -18.55 6.72 27.55
C VAL A 138 -17.53 7.39 26.61
N ALA A 139 -17.48 8.72 26.59
CA ALA A 139 -16.50 9.46 25.77
C ALA A 139 -15.05 9.23 26.22
N ARG A 140 -14.80 8.98 27.51
CA ARG A 140 -13.47 8.64 28.03
C ARG A 140 -13.07 7.21 27.68
N GLU A 141 -14.00 6.26 27.77
CA GLU A 141 -13.76 4.85 27.41
C GLU A 141 -13.40 4.69 25.92
N ILE A 142 -14.07 5.45 25.04
CA ILE A 142 -13.75 5.52 23.60
C ILE A 142 -12.36 6.12 23.37
N SER A 143 -12.00 7.17 24.11
CA SER A 143 -10.69 7.82 24.01
C SER A 143 -9.55 6.87 24.44
N ASP A 144 -9.74 6.10 25.51
CA ASP A 144 -8.75 5.13 25.99
C ASP A 144 -8.65 3.89 25.06
N ALA A 145 -9.77 3.46 24.47
CA ALA A 145 -9.78 2.35 23.51
C ALA A 145 -9.06 2.67 22.19
N ILE A 146 -9.07 3.93 21.75
CA ILE A 146 -8.38 4.39 20.53
C ILE A 146 -6.89 4.67 20.78
N SER A 147 -6.52 4.98 22.03
CA SER A 147 -5.16 5.43 22.40
C SER A 147 -4.16 4.32 22.70
N ASN A 148 -4.56 3.04 22.60
CA ASN A 148 -3.66 1.90 22.82
C ASN A 148 -3.30 1.21 21.49
N PRO A 149 -2.33 1.73 20.72
CA PRO A 149 -1.84 1.07 19.52
C PRO A 149 -1.05 -0.16 19.96
N VAL A 150 -1.67 -1.32 19.82
CA VAL A 150 -1.10 -2.64 20.12
C VAL A 150 0.25 -2.76 19.40
N ALA A 151 1.29 -3.05 20.19
CA ALA A 151 2.66 -3.22 19.77
C ALA A 151 2.78 -4.30 18.67
N PHE A 152 3.03 -3.87 17.43
CA PHE A 152 3.47 -4.75 16.36
C PHE A 152 4.98 -4.99 16.50
N GLY A 153 5.32 -6.00 17.31
CA GLY A 153 6.56 -6.73 17.11
C GLY A 153 6.43 -7.59 15.86
N ASN A 154 7.51 -7.77 15.12
CA ASN A 154 7.78 -8.96 14.33
C ASN A 154 9.28 -9.01 14.08
N ASP A 155 9.93 -9.89 14.84
CA ASP A 155 11.24 -10.42 14.50
C ASP A 155 11.10 -11.21 13.19
N VAL A 156 12.04 -11.00 12.28
CA VAL A 156 12.10 -11.70 10.99
C VAL A 156 12.66 -13.10 11.27
N ASP A 157 11.93 -14.14 10.85
CA ASP A 157 12.37 -15.52 10.97
C ASP A 157 13.25 -15.90 9.77
N GLU A 158 14.48 -16.36 10.03
CA GLU A 158 15.47 -16.71 8.98
C GLU A 158 15.01 -17.91 8.15
N GLU A 159 14.16 -18.78 8.71
CA GLU A 159 13.62 -19.97 8.04
C GLU A 159 12.60 -19.61 6.94
N GLU A 160 11.88 -18.50 7.10
CA GLU A 160 10.94 -17.99 6.08
C GLU A 160 11.68 -17.42 4.86
N LEU A 161 12.85 -16.81 5.09
CA LEU A 161 13.71 -16.26 4.03
C LEU A 161 14.40 -17.33 3.19
N GLU A 162 14.77 -18.47 3.79
CA GLU A 162 15.37 -19.60 3.05
C GLU A 162 14.36 -20.26 2.11
N LYS A 163 13.10 -20.34 2.54
CA LYS A 163 12.01 -20.91 1.74
C LYS A 163 11.65 -20.04 0.54
N GLU A 164 11.58 -18.71 0.70
CA GLU A 164 11.33 -17.78 -0.40
C GLU A 164 12.45 -17.83 -1.47
N LEU A 165 13.69 -18.05 -1.05
CA LEU A 165 14.83 -18.18 -1.96
C LEU A 165 14.73 -19.44 -2.84
N GLU A 166 14.33 -20.56 -2.24
CA GLU A 166 14.21 -21.84 -2.93
C GLU A 166 13.12 -21.78 -4.01
N GLU A 167 12.01 -21.08 -3.73
CA GLU A 167 10.89 -20.90 -4.66
C GLU A 167 11.28 -20.05 -5.88
N LEU A 168 12.03 -18.96 -5.67
CA LEU A 168 12.52 -18.10 -6.76
C LEU A 168 13.55 -18.79 -7.66
N GLU A 169 14.41 -19.66 -7.10
CA GLU A 169 15.35 -20.45 -7.88
C GLU A 169 14.62 -21.44 -8.81
N GLN A 170 13.54 -22.03 -8.31
CA GLN A 170 12.73 -22.98 -9.05
C GLN A 170 11.95 -22.31 -10.18
N GLU A 171 11.31 -21.16 -9.92
CA GLU A 171 10.63 -20.37 -10.97
C GLU A 171 11.59 -19.95 -12.08
N GLN A 172 12.83 -19.60 -11.73
CA GLN A 172 13.82 -19.17 -12.71
C GLN A 172 14.38 -20.34 -13.53
N LEU A 173 14.61 -21.50 -12.91
CA LEU A 173 15.00 -22.72 -13.61
C LEU A 173 13.89 -23.20 -14.53
N ASP A 174 12.63 -23.17 -14.08
CA ASP A 174 11.48 -23.53 -14.91
C ASP A 174 11.36 -22.61 -16.12
N LYS A 175 11.62 -21.31 -15.94
CA LYS A 175 11.60 -20.33 -17.04
C LYS A 175 12.76 -20.53 -18.03
N GLU A 176 13.94 -20.93 -17.55
CA GLU A 176 15.07 -21.28 -18.41
C GLU A 176 14.87 -22.62 -19.14
N LEU A 177 14.23 -23.60 -18.50
CA LEU A 177 13.88 -24.91 -19.07
C LEU A 177 12.74 -24.82 -20.09
N LEU A 178 11.76 -23.93 -19.86
CA LEU A 178 10.66 -23.67 -20.79
C LEU A 178 11.11 -22.93 -22.06
N GLY A 179 12.34 -22.39 -22.11
CA GLY A 179 12.93 -21.82 -23.31
C GLY A 179 12.10 -20.71 -23.95
N ILE A 180 11.29 -19.99 -23.17
CA ILE A 180 10.44 -18.91 -23.67
C ILE A 180 11.28 -17.63 -23.68
N GLU A 181 12.13 -17.49 -24.69
CA GLU A 181 12.42 -16.15 -25.18
C GLU A 181 11.10 -15.57 -25.71
N PRO A 182 10.70 -14.34 -25.34
CA PRO A 182 9.57 -13.68 -25.96
C PRO A 182 10.00 -13.27 -27.38
N THR A 183 9.88 -14.19 -28.33
CA THR A 183 9.99 -13.86 -29.74
C THR A 183 8.61 -13.41 -30.23
N ASP A 184 8.38 -12.09 -30.21
CA ASP A 184 7.24 -11.41 -30.83
C ASP A 184 7.29 -11.43 -32.38
N GLU A 185 7.90 -12.45 -32.99
CA GLU A 185 7.99 -12.57 -34.44
C GLU A 185 7.42 -13.92 -34.90
N LEU A 186 6.13 -13.90 -35.25
CA LEU A 186 5.52 -14.98 -36.01
C LEU A 186 6.20 -15.09 -37.38
N PRO A 187 6.58 -16.29 -37.85
CA PRO A 187 7.25 -16.45 -39.13
C PRO A 187 6.30 -16.09 -40.28
N ASN A 188 6.76 -15.17 -41.13
CA ASN A 188 6.02 -14.74 -42.31
C ASN A 188 6.03 -15.87 -43.36
N VAL A 189 4.86 -16.44 -43.63
CA VAL A 189 4.71 -17.47 -44.67
C VAL A 189 4.90 -16.86 -46.07
N PRO A 190 5.67 -17.49 -46.98
CA PRO A 190 5.92 -16.93 -48.30
C PRO A 190 4.66 -17.00 -49.16
N ALA A 191 4.11 -15.83 -49.52
CA ALA A 191 3.08 -15.70 -50.54
C ALA A 191 3.67 -15.99 -51.93
N THR A 192 3.81 -17.27 -52.26
CA THR A 192 4.23 -17.69 -53.60
C THR A 192 2.98 -17.84 -54.47
N ALA A 193 2.77 -16.90 -55.38
CA ALA A 193 1.76 -17.00 -56.43
C ALA A 193 2.14 -18.13 -57.40
N ILE A 194 1.24 -19.09 -57.60
CA ILE A 194 1.38 -20.17 -58.60
C ILE A 194 0.22 -20.04 -59.60
N PRO A 195 0.46 -20.19 -60.92
CA PRO A 195 -0.41 -19.66 -61.96
C PRO A 195 -1.61 -20.56 -62.29
N THR A 196 -2.58 -19.91 -62.94
CA THR A 196 -3.90 -20.40 -63.35
C THR A 196 -3.89 -21.49 -64.45
N ALA A 197 -4.82 -22.46 -64.30
CA ALA A 197 -5.49 -23.38 -65.27
C ALA A 197 -4.86 -24.75 -65.60
N PRO A 198 -5.65 -25.79 -66.05
CA PRO A 198 -7.11 -26.01 -66.02
C PRO A 198 -7.56 -27.37 -65.40
N ALA A 199 -8.88 -27.59 -65.31
CA ALA A 199 -9.59 -28.67 -64.61
C ALA A 199 -9.44 -30.12 -65.15
N ARG A 200 -9.41 -31.13 -64.24
CA ARG A 200 -10.09 -32.46 -64.41
C ARG A 200 -10.07 -33.37 -63.14
N THR A 201 -11.28 -33.66 -62.65
CA THR A 201 -11.87 -34.92 -62.10
C THR A 201 -11.17 -35.87 -61.09
N ARG A 202 -11.86 -36.03 -59.92
CA ARG A 202 -12.14 -37.23 -59.06
C ARG A 202 -10.97 -38.05 -58.48
N THR A 203 -10.87 -38.24 -57.16
CA THR A 203 -11.61 -39.28 -56.39
C THR A 203 -11.52 -39.07 -54.85
N LYS A 204 -12.53 -39.57 -54.12
CA LYS A 204 -12.83 -39.39 -52.68
C LYS A 204 -12.04 -40.33 -51.74
N ALA A 205 -11.73 -39.85 -50.53
CA ALA A 205 -11.65 -40.58 -49.24
C ALA A 205 -11.69 -39.51 -48.12
N LYS A 206 -12.31 -39.63 -46.93
CA LYS A 206 -13.43 -40.38 -46.33
C LYS A 206 -13.85 -39.51 -45.08
N PRO A 207 -15.01 -39.74 -44.46
CA PRO A 207 -15.71 -38.79 -43.57
C PRO A 207 -15.62 -39.20 -42.09
N GLU A 208 -14.43 -39.17 -41.47
CA GLU A 208 -14.30 -39.49 -40.03
C GLU A 208 -14.44 -38.24 -39.13
N GLU A 209 -14.00 -37.06 -39.58
CA GLU A 209 -13.98 -35.86 -38.72
C GLU A 209 -15.38 -35.29 -38.40
N ASP A 210 -16.40 -35.57 -39.23
CA ASP A 210 -17.77 -35.08 -39.05
C ASP A 210 -18.61 -35.92 -38.05
N GLU A 211 -18.22 -37.17 -37.77
CA GLU A 211 -18.92 -38.00 -36.77
C GLU A 211 -18.42 -37.68 -35.35
N ASP A 212 -17.11 -37.49 -35.17
CA ASP A 212 -16.51 -37.12 -33.88
C ASP A 212 -17.03 -35.76 -33.38
N LEU A 213 -17.24 -34.81 -34.29
CA LEU A 213 -17.81 -33.49 -34.00
C LEU A 213 -19.26 -33.56 -33.53
N LYS A 214 -20.05 -34.48 -34.10
CA LYS A 214 -21.45 -34.68 -33.70
C LYS A 214 -21.59 -35.39 -32.36
N GLU A 215 -20.67 -36.29 -32.03
CA GLU A 215 -20.68 -36.99 -30.75
C GLU A 215 -20.34 -36.04 -29.58
N LEU A 216 -19.44 -35.08 -29.82
CA LEU A 216 -19.14 -33.98 -28.88
C LEU A 216 -20.33 -33.03 -28.65
N GLU A 217 -21.06 -32.67 -29.71
CA GLU A 217 -22.24 -31.79 -29.60
C GLU A 217 -23.40 -32.43 -28.83
N ALA A 218 -23.55 -33.77 -28.88
CA ALA A 218 -24.60 -34.49 -28.19
C ALA A 218 -24.34 -34.72 -26.69
N TRP A 219 -23.07 -34.64 -26.25
CA TRP A 219 -22.72 -34.76 -24.82
C TRP A 219 -22.84 -33.43 -24.06
N ALA A 220 -22.85 -32.31 -24.78
CA ALA A 220 -22.98 -30.97 -24.21
C ALA A 220 -24.45 -30.51 -24.02
N SER A 221 -25.45 -31.34 -24.38
CA SER A 221 -26.89 -31.06 -24.22
C SER A 221 -27.54 -31.81 -23.05
#